data_AF-A0A6I3L2C6-F1
#
_entry.id   AF-A0A6I3L2C6-F1
#
_cell.length_a   1.000
_cell.length_b   1.000
_cell.length_c   1.000
_cell.angle_alpha   90.00
_cell.angle_beta   90.00
_cell.angle_gamma   90.00
#
_symmetry.space_group_name_H-M   'P 1'
#
loop_
_entity.id
_entity.type
_entity.pdbx_description
1 polymer ?
#
loop_
_entity_poly.entity_id
_entity_poly.type
_entity_poly.pdbx_seq_one_letter_code
_entity_poly.pdbx_strand_id
1 'polypeptide(L)'
;MQIGDTVYFSLGEWNCSIGTDGTVGCDLTVPAATMNVLYAGVQVPVPNVPAILIDSTVLPAHPQWNSNGSHTLAGGNPGLTPIAQVSGHDPRFSITYAGATCQITFNGTAVCTSMGHGFSQRGPVPFGY
;
A
#
# COMPACT_ATOMS: atom_id res chain seq x y z
N MET A 1 3.69 1.07 13.96
CA MET A 1 3.71 0.28 15.20
C MET A 1 3.84 -1.17 14.84
N GLN A 2 4.78 -1.88 15.46
CA GLN A 2 4.93 -3.32 15.27
C GLN A 2 4.09 -4.07 16.31
N ILE A 3 3.30 -5.04 15.85
CA ILE A 3 2.53 -5.97 16.69
C ILE A 3 2.93 -7.38 16.27
N GLY A 4 3.62 -8.10 17.16
CA GLY A 4 4.27 -9.36 16.79
C GLY A 4 5.23 -9.16 15.63
N ASP A 5 4.94 -9.85 14.53
CA ASP A 5 5.75 -9.89 13.30
C ASP A 5 5.21 -8.99 12.18
N THR A 6 4.26 -8.11 12.48
CA THR A 6 3.63 -7.25 11.49
C THR A 6 3.80 -5.78 11.89
N VAL A 7 4.23 -4.96 10.92
CA VAL A 7 4.32 -3.51 11.09
C VAL A 7 3.10 -2.84 10.49
N TYR A 8 2.34 -2.12 11.32
CA TYR A 8 1.16 -1.35 10.95
C TYR A 8 1.46 0.14 10.90
N PHE A 9 0.98 0.84 9.89
CA PHE A 9 1.16 2.27 9.69
C PHE A 9 0.04 2.85 8.83
N SER A 10 -0.19 4.16 8.89
CA SER A 10 -1.04 4.84 7.92
C SER A 10 -0.23 5.43 6.78
N LEU A 11 -0.77 5.33 5.57
CA LEU A 11 -0.19 5.83 4.33
C LEU A 11 -1.21 6.72 3.64
N GLY A 12 -1.18 8.02 3.96
CA GLY A 12 -2.23 8.94 3.53
C GLY A 12 -3.54 8.60 4.24
N GLU A 13 -4.58 8.26 3.47
CA GLU A 13 -5.90 7.86 3.99
C GLU A 13 -6.03 6.34 4.15
N TRP A 14 -4.96 5.58 3.97
CA TRP A 14 -4.98 4.12 4.05
C TRP A 14 -4.37 3.63 5.35
N ASN A 15 -4.89 2.50 5.84
CA ASN A 15 -4.28 1.74 6.92
C ASN A 15 -3.56 0.54 6.31
N CYS A 16 -2.24 0.49 6.47
CA CYS A 16 -1.39 -0.51 5.85
C CYS A 16 -0.65 -1.37 6.86
N SER A 17 -0.28 -2.57 6.44
CA SER A 17 0.61 -3.45 7.18
C SER A 17 1.67 -4.09 6.29
N ILE A 18 2.83 -4.41 6.87
CA ILE A 18 3.86 -5.24 6.25
C ILE A 18 4.18 -6.41 7.18
N GLY A 19 4.04 -7.65 6.69
CA GLY A 19 4.44 -8.88 7.38
C GLY A 19 5.93 -9.18 7.27
N THR A 20 6.45 -10.12 8.07
CA THR A 20 7.87 -10.54 8.05
C THR A 20 8.31 -11.22 6.76
N ASP A 21 7.36 -11.71 5.97
CA ASP A 21 7.56 -12.28 4.64
C ASP A 21 7.62 -11.20 3.53
N GLY A 22 7.44 -9.93 3.89
CA GLY A 22 7.37 -8.82 2.94
C GLY A 22 5.98 -8.64 2.33
N THR A 23 4.97 -9.38 2.77
CA THR A 23 3.59 -9.19 2.31
C THR A 23 3.10 -7.81 2.73
N VAL A 24 2.63 -7.02 1.77
CA VAL A 24 2.10 -5.66 1.98
C VAL A 24 0.61 -5.68 1.79
N GLY A 25 -0.14 -5.05 2.67
CA GLY A 25 -1.56 -4.78 2.45
C GLY A 25 -1.97 -3.41 2.93
N CYS A 26 -2.96 -2.83 2.27
CA CYS A 26 -3.56 -1.55 2.66
C CYS A 26 -5.09 -1.62 2.54
N ASP A 27 -5.76 -1.32 3.65
CA ASP A 27 -7.21 -1.10 3.69
C ASP A 27 -7.53 0.32 3.21
N LEU A 28 -8.50 0.40 2.31
CA LEU A 28 -9.02 1.68 1.83
C LEU A 28 -10.11 2.16 2.79
N THR A 29 -10.05 3.44 3.21
CA THR A 29 -11.08 4.04 4.07
C THR A 29 -12.47 3.94 3.45
N VAL A 30 -12.57 4.04 2.13
CA VAL A 30 -13.76 3.72 1.35
C VAL A 30 -13.32 2.77 0.23
N PRO A 31 -14.06 1.68 -0.03
CA PRO A 31 -13.74 0.81 -1.15
C PRO A 31 -13.65 1.61 -2.46
N ALA A 32 -12.55 1.44 -3.18
CA ALA A 32 -12.40 2.05 -4.49
C ALA A 32 -13.41 1.40 -5.44
N ALA A 33 -14.13 2.22 -6.21
CA ALA A 33 -15.07 1.72 -7.20
C ALA A 33 -14.38 0.77 -8.20
N THR A 34 -13.14 1.11 -8.57
CA THR A 34 -12.26 0.29 -9.41
C THR A 34 -10.79 0.42 -9.02
N MET A 35 -10.00 -0.61 -9.28
CA MET A 35 -8.53 -0.60 -9.34
C MET A 35 -8.11 -1.08 -10.72
N ASN A 36 -7.01 -0.56 -11.26
CA ASN A 36 -6.40 -1.15 -12.46
C ASN A 36 -5.27 -2.08 -12.03
N VAL A 37 -5.31 -3.33 -12.49
CA VAL A 37 -4.29 -4.34 -12.21
C VAL A 37 -3.56 -4.66 -13.50
N LEU A 38 -2.23 -4.62 -13.49
CA LEU A 38 -1.43 -5.07 -14.62
C LEU A 38 -1.60 -6.58 -14.81
N TYR A 39 -2.07 -7.02 -15.96
CA TYR A 39 -2.17 -8.43 -16.30
C TYR A 39 -1.72 -8.62 -17.74
N ALA A 40 -0.70 -9.46 -17.94
CA ALA A 40 -0.10 -9.71 -19.26
C ALA A 40 0.28 -8.42 -20.03
N GLY A 41 0.78 -7.40 -19.33
CA GLY A 41 1.16 -6.11 -19.92
C GLY A 41 0.01 -5.13 -20.16
N VAL A 42 -1.22 -5.47 -19.79
CA VAL A 42 -2.41 -4.64 -19.97
C VAL A 42 -3.01 -4.28 -18.61
N GLN A 43 -3.47 -3.04 -18.46
CA GLN A 43 -4.18 -2.60 -17.26
C GLN A 43 -5.65 -3.05 -17.32
N VAL A 44 -6.04 -3.94 -16.41
CA VAL A 44 -7.39 -4.51 -16.32
C VAL A 44 -8.13 -3.88 -15.14
N PRO A 45 -9.27 -3.20 -15.37
CA PRO A 45 -10.07 -2.63 -14.29
C PRO A 45 -10.82 -3.74 -13.53
N VAL A 46 -10.70 -3.74 -12.21
CA VAL A 46 -11.39 -4.66 -11.29
C VAL A 46 -12.22 -3.86 -10.27
N PRO A 47 -13.49 -4.24 -10.03
CA PRO A 47 -14.40 -3.41 -9.25
C PRO A 47 -14.35 -3.66 -7.74
N ASN A 48 -14.91 -2.70 -6.98
CA ASN A 48 -15.23 -2.81 -5.55
C ASN A 48 -14.06 -3.29 -4.69
N VAL A 49 -12.97 -2.52 -4.65
CA VAL A 49 -11.72 -2.91 -4.02
C VAL A 49 -11.68 -2.36 -2.60
N PRO A 50 -11.84 -3.18 -1.54
CA PRO A 50 -11.77 -2.69 -0.16
C PRO A 50 -10.33 -2.61 0.36
N ALA A 51 -9.42 -3.39 -0.20
CA ALA A 51 -8.02 -3.43 0.15
C ALA A 51 -7.16 -3.88 -1.03
N ILE A 52 -5.87 -3.57 -0.99
CA ILE A 52 -4.87 -3.91 -2.01
C ILE A 52 -3.75 -4.68 -1.33
N LEU A 53 -3.23 -5.72 -1.99
CA LEU A 53 -2.22 -6.62 -1.46
C LEU A 53 -1.06 -6.84 -2.44
N ILE A 54 0.13 -7.08 -1.88
CA ILE A 54 1.29 -7.68 -2.54
C ILE A 54 1.71 -8.88 -1.68
N ASP A 55 1.46 -10.10 -2.13
CA ASP A 55 1.71 -11.34 -1.38
C ASP A 55 2.41 -12.43 -2.22
N SER A 56 2.81 -12.10 -3.45
CA SER A 56 3.34 -13.05 -4.41
C SER A 56 4.51 -12.45 -5.18
N THR A 57 5.51 -13.28 -5.50
CA THR A 57 6.58 -12.92 -6.43
C THR A 57 6.17 -13.09 -7.90
N VAL A 58 5.02 -13.71 -8.16
CA VAL A 58 4.53 -14.03 -9.51
C VAL A 58 3.40 -13.10 -9.94
N LEU A 59 2.53 -12.74 -9.00
CA LEU A 59 1.36 -11.91 -9.29
C LEU A 59 1.65 -10.44 -8.94
N PRO A 60 1.18 -9.49 -9.78
CA PRO A 60 1.25 -8.08 -9.47
C PRO A 60 0.31 -7.73 -8.32
N ALA A 61 0.44 -6.51 -7.79
CA ALA A 61 -0.44 -6.05 -6.74
C ALA A 61 -1.92 -6.14 -7.15
N HIS A 62 -2.76 -6.72 -6.29
CA HIS A 62 -4.14 -7.04 -6.61
C HIS A 62 -5.10 -6.73 -5.46
N PRO A 63 -6.42 -6.66 -5.72
CA PRO A 63 -7.41 -6.51 -4.66
C PRO A 63 -7.38 -7.66 -3.67
N GLN A 64 -7.74 -7.34 -2.43
CA GLN A 64 -8.08 -8.31 -1.39
C GLN A 64 -9.52 -8.05 -0.94
N TRP A 65 -10.49 -8.65 -1.61
CA TRP A 65 -11.91 -8.43 -1.35
C TRP A 65 -12.38 -8.89 0.04
N ASN A 66 -11.65 -9.81 0.67
CA ASN A 66 -11.96 -10.36 1.97
C ASN A 66 -11.10 -9.78 3.11
N SER A 67 -10.45 -8.62 2.90
CA SER A 67 -9.64 -7.98 3.94
C SER A 67 -10.40 -7.85 5.26
N ASN A 68 -11.63 -7.33 5.22
CA ASN A 68 -12.42 -7.02 6.41
C ASN A 68 -11.64 -6.17 7.45
N GLY A 69 -10.74 -5.29 7.00
CA GLY A 69 -9.90 -4.46 7.86
C GLY A 69 -8.63 -5.16 8.37
N SER A 70 -8.13 -6.20 7.68
CA SER A 70 -6.97 -6.99 8.13
C SER A 70 -5.67 -6.20 8.26
N HIS A 71 -5.61 -5.01 7.66
CA HIS A 71 -4.46 -4.11 7.69
C HIS A 71 -4.67 -2.91 8.63
N THR A 72 -5.75 -2.91 9.41
CA THR A 72 -6.13 -1.82 10.31
C THR A 72 -6.16 -2.30 11.76
N LEU A 73 -5.41 -1.61 12.62
CA LEU A 73 -5.47 -1.82 14.07
C LEU A 73 -6.76 -1.23 14.67
N ALA A 74 -7.14 -1.73 15.84
CA ALA A 74 -8.20 -1.10 16.64
C ALA A 74 -7.81 0.36 16.95
N GLY A 75 -8.65 1.31 16.53
CA GLY A 75 -8.37 2.75 16.63
C GLY A 75 -7.60 3.36 15.45
N GLY A 76 -7.31 2.58 14.42
CA GLY A 76 -6.56 3.02 13.23
C GLY A 76 -5.06 2.84 13.37
N ASN A 77 -4.35 2.94 12.25
CA ASN A 77 -2.90 2.77 12.25
C ASN A 77 -2.18 4.08 12.59
N PRO A 78 -1.01 4.00 13.26
CA PRO A 78 -0.23 5.19 13.55
C PRO A 78 0.36 5.81 12.28
N GLY A 79 0.38 7.13 12.23
CA GLY A 79 1.07 7.89 11.20
C GLY A 79 2.58 7.64 11.19
N LEU A 80 3.16 7.66 10.00
CA LEU A 80 4.61 7.68 9.84
C LEU A 80 5.17 9.07 10.20
N THR A 81 6.39 9.10 10.74
CA THR A 81 7.09 10.37 10.98
C THR A 81 7.45 11.00 9.62
N PRO A 82 7.18 12.30 9.41
CA PRO A 82 7.60 12.98 8.20
C PRO A 82 9.12 12.93 8.04
N ILE A 83 9.57 12.67 6.82
CA ILE A 83 10.99 12.72 6.48
C ILE A 83 11.43 14.18 6.35
N ALA A 84 12.58 14.51 6.93
CA ALA A 84 13.20 15.81 6.73
C ALA A 84 13.52 16.00 5.24
N GLN A 85 12.94 17.03 4.63
CA GLN A 85 13.13 17.31 3.21
C GLN A 85 14.48 18.02 3.04
N VAL A 86 15.46 17.29 2.52
CA VAL A 86 16.78 17.79 2.13
C VAL A 86 16.73 18.34 0.71
N SER A 87 15.84 17.79 -0.13
CA SER A 87 15.52 18.23 -1.48
C SER A 87 14.01 18.41 -1.67
N GLY A 88 13.61 19.14 -2.71
CA GLY A 88 12.20 19.26 -3.12
C GLY A 88 11.61 17.98 -3.75
N HIS A 89 12.39 16.90 -3.84
CA HIS A 89 11.99 15.63 -4.46
C HIS A 89 12.02 14.45 -3.48
N ASP A 90 12.33 14.70 -2.20
CA ASP A 90 12.35 13.66 -1.19
C ASP A 90 10.93 13.15 -0.92
N PRO A 91 10.75 11.86 -0.61
CA PRO A 91 9.47 11.38 -0.14
C PRO A 91 9.09 12.09 1.16
N ARG A 92 7.80 12.35 1.35
CA ARG A 92 7.27 12.96 2.57
C ARG A 92 7.27 11.99 3.74
N PHE A 93 7.06 10.71 3.44
CA PHE A 93 7.04 9.60 4.38
C PHE A 93 7.62 8.37 3.69
N SER A 94 8.34 7.53 4.41
CA SER A 94 8.80 6.23 3.91
C SER A 94 8.96 5.25 5.06
N ILE A 95 8.65 4.00 4.80
CA ILE A 95 8.89 2.87 5.70
C ILE A 95 9.39 1.68 4.88
N THR A 96 10.43 1.03 5.38
CA THR A 96 10.97 -0.22 4.81
C THR A 96 10.94 -1.30 5.89
N TYR A 97 10.37 -2.46 5.56
CA TYR A 97 10.29 -3.62 6.46
C TYR A 97 10.23 -4.90 5.62
N ALA A 98 10.98 -5.94 6.02
CA ALA A 98 10.96 -7.26 5.37
C ALA A 98 11.12 -7.22 3.83
N GLY A 99 11.92 -6.29 3.30
CA GLY A 99 12.14 -6.13 1.85
C GLY A 99 11.05 -5.34 1.11
N ALA A 100 9.94 -5.01 1.77
CA ALA A 100 8.93 -4.10 1.25
C ALA A 100 9.29 -2.65 1.57
N THR A 101 8.88 -1.71 0.71
CA THR A 101 8.98 -0.27 0.94
C THR A 101 7.67 0.42 0.59
N CYS A 102 7.14 1.22 1.50
CA CYS A 102 5.97 2.05 1.28
C CYS A 102 6.29 3.52 1.57
N GLN A 103 5.82 4.42 0.73
CA GLN A 103 6.12 5.85 0.81
C GLN A 103 4.99 6.72 0.29
N ILE A 104 4.97 7.97 0.76
CA ILE A 104 4.26 9.05 0.07
C ILE A 104 5.33 9.89 -0.59
N THR A 105 5.32 9.91 -1.92
CA THR A 105 6.29 10.68 -2.72
C THR A 105 6.16 12.19 -2.47
N PHE A 106 7.12 12.97 -2.95
CA PHE A 106 7.09 14.44 -2.85
C PHE A 106 5.80 15.06 -3.41
N ASN A 107 5.21 14.44 -4.43
CA ASN A 107 3.98 14.91 -5.08
C ASN A 107 2.69 14.34 -4.46
N GLY A 108 2.79 13.65 -3.31
CA GLY A 108 1.64 13.12 -2.57
C GLY A 108 1.10 11.78 -3.07
N THR A 109 1.79 11.10 -3.98
CA THR A 109 1.40 9.75 -4.45
C THR A 109 1.79 8.73 -3.38
N ALA A 110 0.82 7.94 -2.91
CA ALA A 110 1.10 6.77 -2.09
C ALA A 110 1.61 5.63 -2.98
N VAL A 111 2.74 5.03 -2.63
CA VAL A 111 3.37 3.94 -3.38
C VAL A 111 3.88 2.88 -2.41
N CYS A 112 3.63 1.62 -2.71
CA CYS A 112 4.25 0.49 -2.03
C CYS A 112 4.87 -0.45 -3.07
N THR A 113 6.03 -1.00 -2.74
CA THR A 113 6.71 -2.03 -3.53
C THR A 113 7.15 -3.17 -2.63
N SER A 114 7.00 -4.39 -3.13
CA SER A 114 7.52 -5.61 -2.50
C SER A 114 7.55 -6.72 -3.54
N MET A 115 8.40 -7.74 -3.35
CA MET A 115 8.43 -8.95 -4.19
C MET A 115 8.56 -8.71 -5.71
N GLY A 116 9.09 -7.54 -6.13
CA GLY A 116 9.20 -7.15 -7.54
C GLY A 116 7.97 -6.43 -8.12
N HIS A 117 6.91 -6.27 -7.33
CA HIS A 117 5.64 -5.68 -7.70
C HIS A 117 5.37 -4.41 -6.90
N GLY A 118 4.34 -3.67 -7.29
CA GLY A 118 3.94 -2.49 -6.55
C GLY A 118 2.51 -2.05 -6.81
N PHE A 119 2.02 -1.18 -5.93
CA PHE A 119 0.85 -0.39 -6.22
C PHE A 119 1.11 1.08 -5.95
N SER A 120 0.38 1.92 -6.65
CA SER A 120 0.37 3.35 -6.42
C SER A 120 -1.06 3.88 -6.46
N GLN A 121 -1.30 4.96 -5.72
CA GLN A 121 -2.51 5.75 -5.88
C GLN A 121 -2.16 7.22 -6.02
N ARG A 122 -2.68 7.80 -7.10
CA ARG A 122 -2.75 9.24 -7.34
C ARG A 122 -4.20 9.58 -7.72
N GLY A 123 -4.88 10.35 -6.88
CA GLY A 123 -6.32 10.59 -7.03
C GLY A 123 -7.15 9.37 -6.56
N PRO A 124 -8.40 9.20 -7.03
CA PRO A 124 -9.33 8.23 -6.43
C PRO A 124 -9.09 6.78 -6.86
N VAL A 125 -8.34 6.53 -7.94
CA VAL A 125 -8.17 5.19 -8.53
C VAL A 125 -6.79 4.63 -8.16
N PRO A 126 -6.71 3.45 -7.50
CA PRO A 126 -5.47 2.73 -7.31
C PRO A 126 -5.01 1.97 -8.55
N PHE A 127 -3.70 1.77 -8.68
CA PHE A 127 -3.05 1.05 -9.77
C PHE A 127 -2.06 0.02 -9.21
N GLY A 128 -2.21 -1.25 -9.57
CA GLY A 128 -1.26 -2.32 -9.29
C GLY A 128 -0.43 -2.69 -10.52
N TYR A 129 0.85 -2.99 -10.32
CA TYR A 129 1.81 -3.36 -11.36
C TYR A 129 2.82 -4.38 -10.87
#